data_AF-A0A2P9EW08-F1
#
_entry.id   AF-A0A2P9EW08-F1
#
_cell.length_a   1.000
_cell.length_b   1.000
_cell.length_c   1.000
_cell.angle_alpha   90.00
_cell.angle_beta   90.00
_cell.angle_gamma   90.00
#
_symmetry.space_group_name_H-M   'P 1'
#
loop_
_entity.id
_entity.type
_entity.pdbx_description
1 polymer ?
#
loop_
_entity_poly.entity_id
_entity_poly.type
_entity_poly.pdbx_seq_one_letter_code
_entity_poly.pdbx_strand_id
1 'polypeptide(L)'
;MGVWELLLVGVVVLLGLCGVLVPGVPGSLLVWAGVMWWALEEPRPVAWWVLVGSTAVLLLARAARWMLPPRRLELSGASPRMAVYAGVGALLGFVLVPVVGAIPGFVGGIYLSERLRLGRHREAAAAVRTAMRSGGSSVLAELFACLLVAGAWVGAVLGR
;
A
#
# COMPACT_ATOMS: atom_id res chain seq x y z
N MET A 1 1.64 19.48 -17.04
CA MET A 1 0.29 19.00 -16.68
C MET A 1 -0.52 20.04 -15.91
N GLY A 2 -1.82 20.16 -16.20
CA GLY A 2 -2.78 20.96 -15.44
C GLY A 2 -3.23 20.30 -14.13
N VAL A 3 -3.89 21.06 -13.26
CA VAL A 3 -4.35 20.58 -11.93
C VAL A 3 -5.31 19.40 -12.06
N TRP A 4 -6.22 19.43 -13.04
CA TRP A 4 -7.20 18.35 -13.25
C TRP A 4 -6.56 17.02 -13.62
N GLU A 5 -5.51 17.03 -14.45
CA GLU A 5 -4.75 15.84 -14.83
C GLU A 5 -4.03 15.22 -13.61
N LEU A 6 -3.46 16.07 -12.75
CA LEU A 6 -2.83 15.62 -11.51
C LEU A 6 -3.82 15.00 -10.54
N LEU A 7 -5.04 15.55 -10.45
CA LEU A 7 -6.10 14.98 -9.64
C LEU A 7 -6.54 13.61 -10.18
N LEU A 8 -6.65 13.45 -11.49
CA LEU A 8 -6.94 12.16 -12.11
C LEU A 8 -5.85 11.13 -11.81
N VAL A 9 -4.57 11.49 -11.94
CA VAL A 9 -3.45 10.62 -11.55
C VAL A 9 -3.54 10.25 -10.07
N GLY A 10 -3.80 11.23 -9.20
CA GLY A 10 -3.99 11.00 -7.77
C GLY A 10 -5.12 10.01 -7.47
N VAL A 11 -6.25 10.14 -8.17
CA VAL A 11 -7.38 9.20 -8.05
C VAL A 11 -6.97 7.79 -8.51
N VAL A 12 -6.26 7.65 -9.63
CA VAL A 12 -5.78 6.34 -10.11
C VAL A 12 -4.82 5.69 -9.10
N VAL A 13 -3.91 6.47 -8.50
CA VAL A 13 -3.00 6.00 -7.45
C VAL A 13 -3.78 5.57 -6.20
N LEU A 14 -4.77 6.35 -5.77
CA LEU A 14 -5.62 6.00 -4.62
C LEU A 14 -6.43 4.71 -4.89
N LEU A 15 -7.01 4.57 -6.08
CA LEU A 15 -7.69 3.35 -6.49
C LEU A 15 -6.73 2.16 -6.51
N GLY A 16 -5.49 2.36 -6.95
CA GLY A 16 -4.44 1.35 -6.87
C GLY A 16 -4.12 0.93 -5.42
N LEU A 17 -3.98 1.89 -4.50
CA LEU A 17 -3.78 1.61 -3.07
C LEU A 17 -4.96 0.85 -2.47
N CYS A 18 -6.19 1.24 -2.77
CA CYS A 18 -7.39 0.50 -2.37
C CYS A 18 -7.42 -0.91 -2.99
N GLY A 19 -7.02 -1.04 -4.25
CA GLY A 19 -6.94 -2.30 -4.98
C GLY A 19 -5.99 -3.31 -4.35
N VAL A 20 -4.91 -2.87 -3.68
CA VAL A 20 -3.99 -3.79 -2.97
C VAL A 20 -4.69 -4.56 -1.85
N LEU A 21 -5.66 -3.93 -1.19
CA LEU A 21 -6.45 -4.52 -0.10
C LEU A 21 -7.47 -5.53 -0.60
N VAL A 22 -7.86 -5.45 -1.87
CA VAL A 22 -8.83 -6.34 -2.50
C VAL A 22 -8.10 -7.47 -3.24
N PRO A 23 -8.35 -8.75 -2.91
CA PRO A 23 -7.79 -9.87 -3.65
C PRO A 23 -8.20 -9.85 -5.13
N GLY A 24 -7.28 -10.24 -6.00
CA GLY A 24 -7.53 -10.33 -7.45
C GLY A 24 -7.41 -9.00 -8.19
N VAL A 25 -7.40 -7.85 -7.49
CA VAL A 25 -7.15 -6.56 -8.11
C VAL A 25 -5.64 -6.27 -8.11
N PRO A 26 -5.02 -6.00 -9.27
CA PRO A 26 -3.61 -5.67 -9.34
C PRO A 26 -3.38 -4.20 -8.96
N GLY A 27 -3.52 -3.87 -7.68
CA GLY A 27 -3.37 -2.50 -7.17
C GLY A 27 -2.02 -1.87 -7.54
N SER A 28 -0.94 -2.65 -7.49
CA SER A 28 0.40 -2.22 -7.90
C SER A 28 0.49 -1.78 -9.36
N LEU A 29 -0.24 -2.44 -10.28
CA LEU A 29 -0.27 -2.03 -11.68
C LEU A 29 -1.02 -0.72 -11.88
N LEU A 30 -2.10 -0.49 -11.13
CA LEU A 30 -2.85 0.78 -11.17
C LEU A 30 -1.98 1.95 -10.70
N VAL A 31 -1.28 1.79 -9.57
CA VAL A 31 -0.34 2.81 -9.06
C VAL A 31 0.76 3.10 -10.09
N TRP A 32 1.35 2.05 -10.67
CA TRP A 32 2.37 2.21 -11.70
C TRP A 32 1.83 2.90 -12.95
N ALA A 33 0.63 2.53 -13.42
CA ALA A 33 0.00 3.13 -14.59
C ALA A 33 -0.24 4.63 -14.39
N GLY A 34 -0.69 5.05 -13.20
CA GLY A 34 -0.84 6.47 -12.86
C GLY A 34 0.48 7.22 -12.92
N VAL A 35 1.55 6.66 -12.35
CA VAL A 35 2.89 7.28 -12.37
C VAL A 35 3.48 7.29 -13.78
N MET A 36 3.31 6.21 -14.55
CA MET A 36 3.73 6.14 -15.95
C MET A 36 3.04 7.21 -16.78
N TRP A 37 1.71 7.32 -16.66
CA TRP A 37 0.93 8.35 -17.36
C TRP A 37 1.44 9.75 -17.03
N TRP A 38 1.64 10.05 -15.74
CA TRP A 38 2.21 11.32 -15.29
C TRP A 38 3.61 11.58 -15.85
N ALA A 39 4.49 10.57 -15.87
CA ALA A 39 5.86 10.72 -16.35
C ALA A 39 5.94 10.93 -17.87
N LEU A 40 4.99 10.37 -18.63
CA LEU A 40 4.90 10.57 -20.07
C LEU A 40 4.42 11.98 -20.44
N GLU A 41 3.47 12.53 -19.68
CA GLU A 41 2.94 13.87 -19.97
C GLU A 41 3.79 15.02 -19.45
N GLU A 42 4.60 14.77 -18.42
CA GLU A 42 5.54 15.77 -17.90
C GLU A 42 6.98 15.23 -17.97
N PRO A 43 7.56 15.07 -19.18
CA PRO A 43 8.83 14.40 -19.40
C PRO A 43 10.00 15.24 -18.87
N ARG A 44 10.25 15.10 -17.56
CA ARG A 44 11.36 15.71 -16.82
C ARG A 44 12.30 14.61 -16.32
N PRO A 45 13.60 14.90 -16.13
CA PRO A 45 14.54 13.90 -15.59
C PRO A 45 14.06 13.25 -14.29
N VAL A 46 13.49 14.04 -13.39
CA VAL A 46 12.92 13.54 -12.12
C VAL A 46 11.75 12.58 -12.35
N ALA A 47 10.88 12.85 -13.32
CA ALA A 47 9.74 12.00 -13.61
C ALA A 47 10.16 10.62 -14.13
N TRP A 48 11.20 10.58 -14.97
CA TRP A 48 11.82 9.34 -15.43
C TRP A 48 12.46 8.55 -14.29
N TRP A 49 13.18 9.21 -13.37
CA TRP A 49 13.74 8.55 -12.19
C TRP A 49 12.65 7.96 -11.29
N VAL A 50 11.54 8.66 -11.09
CA VAL A 50 10.38 8.15 -10.34
C VAL A 50 9.75 6.94 -11.06
N LEU A 51 9.61 6.99 -12.38
CA LEU A 51 9.07 5.86 -13.14
C LEU A 51 9.98 4.62 -13.08
N VAL A 52 11.28 4.77 -13.31
CA VAL A 52 12.26 3.68 -13.22
C VAL A 52 12.32 3.13 -11.80
N GLY A 53 12.41 4.02 -10.80
CA GLY A 53 12.41 3.66 -9.39
C GLY A 53 11.15 2.92 -8.97
N SER A 54 9.98 3.38 -9.42
CA SER A 54 8.70 2.71 -9.14
C SER A 54 8.63 1.32 -9.76
N THR A 55 9.14 1.17 -10.98
CA THR A 55 9.22 -0.12 -11.66
C THR A 55 10.11 -1.08 -10.87
N ALA A 56 11.30 -0.64 -10.46
CA ALA A 56 12.22 -1.43 -9.64
C ALA A 56 11.60 -1.84 -8.29
N VAL A 57 10.98 -0.89 -7.57
CA VAL A 57 10.34 -1.13 -6.27
C VAL A 57 9.19 -2.14 -6.40
N LEU A 58 8.35 -2.01 -7.41
CA LEU A 58 7.21 -2.92 -7.61
C LEU A 58 7.65 -4.31 -8.08
N LEU A 59 8.71 -4.41 -8.89
CA LEU A 59 9.31 -5.69 -9.27
C LEU A 59 9.94 -6.38 -8.05
N LEU A 60 10.66 -5.64 -7.20
CA LEU A 60 11.20 -6.16 -5.94
C LEU A 60 10.09 -6.64 -5.01
N ALA A 61 9.01 -5.87 -4.87
CA ALA A 61 7.84 -6.29 -4.09
C ALA A 61 7.20 -7.55 -4.67
N ARG A 62 7.11 -7.65 -6.00
CA ARG A 62 6.61 -8.86 -6.68
C ARG A 62 7.51 -10.07 -6.44
N ALA A 63 8.83 -9.89 -6.49
CA ALA A 63 9.80 -10.94 -6.18
C ALA A 63 9.74 -11.35 -4.70
N ALA A 64 9.66 -10.40 -3.78
CA ALA A 64 9.52 -10.66 -2.35
C ALA A 64 8.24 -11.47 -2.05
N ARG A 65 7.14 -11.21 -2.78
CA ARG A 65 5.91 -12.00 -2.65
C ARG A 65 6.08 -13.48 -3.01
N TRP A 66 7.09 -13.87 -3.79
CA TRP A 66 7.39 -15.29 -4.04
C TRP A 66 7.96 -15.99 -2.81
N MET A 67 8.59 -15.26 -1.90
CA MET A 67 9.11 -15.79 -0.63
C MET A 67 8.07 -15.73 0.49
N LEU A 68 7.00 -14.95 0.31
CA LEU A 68 5.99 -14.70 1.33
C LEU A 68 4.80 -15.65 1.20
N PRO A 69 4.06 -15.89 2.30
CA PRO A 69 2.87 -16.74 2.27
C PRO A 69 1.84 -16.23 1.25
N PRO A 70 1.24 -17.10 0.43
CA PRO A 70 0.16 -16.70 -0.46
C PRO A 70 -1.01 -16.14 0.36
N ARG A 71 -1.73 -15.17 -0.21
CA ARG A 71 -2.87 -14.50 0.42
C ARG A 71 -4.01 -15.49 0.63
N ARG A 72 -4.06 -16.14 1.79
CA ARG A 72 -5.13 -17.10 2.16
C ARG A 72 -6.11 -16.39 3.09
N LEU A 73 -7.00 -15.59 2.51
CA LEU A 73 -8.00 -14.85 3.28
C LEU A 73 -8.93 -15.79 4.08
N GLU A 74 -9.28 -16.94 3.51
CA GLU A 74 -10.16 -17.92 4.15
C GLU A 74 -9.61 -18.46 5.48
N LEU A 75 -8.28 -18.61 5.60
CA LEU A 75 -7.62 -19.09 6.81
C LEU A 75 -7.24 -17.97 7.78
N SER A 76 -7.29 -16.72 7.32
CA SER A 76 -6.82 -15.56 8.09
C SER A 76 -7.84 -15.02 9.10
N GLY A 77 -9.12 -15.34 8.91
CA GLY A 77 -10.21 -14.67 9.63
C GLY A 77 -10.30 -13.16 9.32
N ALA A 78 -9.62 -12.68 8.28
CA ALA A 78 -9.56 -11.26 7.92
C ALA A 78 -10.89 -10.80 7.31
N SER A 79 -11.57 -9.94 8.05
CA SER A 79 -12.75 -9.21 7.55
C SER A 79 -12.32 -8.11 6.58
N PRO A 80 -13.14 -7.73 5.58
CA PRO A 80 -12.92 -6.53 4.77
C PRO A 80 -12.68 -5.27 5.61
N ARG A 81 -13.34 -5.17 6.78
CA ARG A 81 -13.10 -4.07 7.73
C ARG A 81 -11.66 -4.06 8.23
N MET A 82 -11.12 -5.22 8.62
CA MET A 82 -9.74 -5.34 9.08
C MET A 82 -8.75 -4.88 8.01
N ALA A 83 -8.99 -5.24 6.74
CA ALA A 83 -8.14 -4.79 5.63
C ALA A 83 -8.18 -3.26 5.45
N VAL A 84 -9.36 -2.64 5.58
CA VAL A 84 -9.50 -1.18 5.53
C VAL A 84 -8.74 -0.52 6.68
N TYR A 85 -8.90 -0.97 7.92
CA TYR A 85 -8.17 -0.42 9.07
C TYR A 85 -6.65 -0.61 8.92
N ALA A 86 -6.21 -1.76 8.42
CA ALA A 86 -4.80 -2.03 8.15
C ALA A 86 -4.24 -1.07 7.07
N GLY A 87 -4.98 -0.90 5.97
CA GLY A 87 -4.59 0.00 4.88
C GLY A 87 -4.53 1.47 5.31
N VAL A 88 -5.58 1.94 6.00
CA VAL A 88 -5.64 3.30 6.55
C VAL A 88 -4.56 3.51 7.59
N GLY A 89 -4.36 2.54 8.49
CA GLY A 89 -3.29 2.58 9.49
C GLY A 89 -1.91 2.68 8.85
N ALA A 90 -1.65 1.91 7.79
CA ALA A 90 -0.38 1.97 7.05
C ALA A 90 -0.18 3.33 6.37
N LEU A 91 -1.22 3.87 5.73
CA LEU A 91 -1.17 5.18 5.09
C LEU A 91 -0.90 6.29 6.11
N LEU A 92 -1.65 6.32 7.21
CA LEU A 92 -1.46 7.31 8.28
C LEU A 92 -0.08 7.17 8.92
N GLY A 93 0.37 5.94 9.18
CA GLY A 93 1.70 5.68 9.71
C GLY A 93 2.80 6.17 8.77
N PHE A 94 2.67 5.92 7.46
CA PHE A 94 3.60 6.42 6.44
C PHE A 94 3.62 7.95 6.39
N VAL A 95 2.48 8.62 6.53
CA VAL A 95 2.43 10.09 6.52
C VAL A 95 3.05 10.67 7.80
N LEU A 96 2.80 10.07 8.96
CA LEU A 96 3.32 10.53 10.26
C LEU A 96 4.84 10.30 10.40
N VAL A 97 5.30 9.12 10.00
CA VAL A 97 6.72 8.75 10.01
C VAL A 97 7.04 8.16 8.63
N PRO A 98 7.52 8.99 7.69
CA PRO A 98 7.81 8.59 6.31
C PRO A 98 8.56 7.27 6.23
N VAL A 99 8.06 6.37 5.39
CA VAL A 99 8.57 5.01 5.18
C VAL A 99 8.36 4.11 6.40
N VAL A 100 9.02 4.41 7.52
CA VAL A 100 9.10 3.50 8.68
C VAL A 100 7.73 3.27 9.32
N GLY A 101 6.86 4.27 9.33
CA GLY A 101 5.56 4.20 10.00
C GLY A 101 4.52 3.33 9.30
N ALA A 102 4.72 2.95 8.04
CA ALA A 102 3.76 2.10 7.31
C ALA A 102 3.58 0.72 7.95
N ILE A 103 4.68 0.12 8.42
CA ILE A 103 4.68 -1.21 9.05
C ILE A 103 3.93 -1.20 10.39
N PRO A 104 4.32 -0.37 11.40
CA PRO A 104 3.59 -0.30 12.66
C PRO A 104 2.18 0.25 12.45
N GLY A 105 1.96 1.11 11.46
CA GLY A 105 0.63 1.59 11.07
C GLY A 105 -0.29 0.46 10.59
N PHE A 106 0.20 -0.42 9.72
CA PHE A 106 -0.56 -1.57 9.23
C PHE A 106 -0.91 -2.54 10.37
N VAL A 107 0.10 -2.89 11.18
CA VAL A 107 -0.05 -3.80 12.32
C VAL A 107 -1.01 -3.20 13.36
N GLY A 108 -0.84 -1.91 13.66
CA GLY A 108 -1.70 -1.15 14.56
C GLY A 108 -3.13 -1.04 14.05
N GLY A 109 -3.32 -0.90 12.73
CA GLY A 109 -4.64 -0.91 12.09
C GLY A 109 -5.39 -2.22 12.29
N ILE A 110 -4.73 -3.36 12.02
CA ILE A 110 -5.31 -4.69 12.30
C ILE A 110 -5.65 -4.80 13.79
N TYR A 111 -4.70 -4.44 14.65
CA TYR A 111 -4.87 -4.51 16.10
C TYR A 111 -6.07 -3.69 16.59
N LEU A 112 -6.22 -2.46 16.09
CA LEU A 112 -7.31 -1.57 16.46
C LEU A 112 -8.66 -2.11 15.98
N SER A 113 -8.74 -2.65 14.76
CA SER A 113 -9.98 -3.24 14.26
C SER A 113 -10.47 -4.41 15.12
N GLU A 114 -9.54 -5.25 15.60
CA GLU A 114 -9.88 -6.40 16.45
C GLU A 114 -10.13 -5.98 17.90
N ARG A 115 -9.44 -4.95 18.40
CA ARG A 115 -9.76 -4.32 19.70
C ARG A 115 -11.18 -3.77 19.71
N LEU A 116 -11.59 -3.08 18.65
CA LEU A 116 -12.94 -2.54 18.54
C LEU A 116 -14.01 -3.62 18.38
N ARG A 117 -13.67 -4.77 17.78
CA ARG A 117 -14.59 -5.89 17.56
C ARG A 117 -14.76 -6.81 18.77
N LEU A 118 -13.65 -7.15 19.45
CA LEU A 118 -13.59 -8.18 20.49
C LEU A 118 -13.35 -7.63 21.90
N GLY A 119 -12.91 -6.37 22.03
CA GLY A 119 -12.63 -5.71 23.31
C GLY A 119 -11.37 -6.19 24.06
N ARG A 120 -10.85 -7.40 23.75
CA ARG A 120 -9.76 -8.04 24.51
C ARG A 120 -8.40 -7.94 23.82
N HIS A 121 -7.38 -7.49 24.57
CA HIS A 121 -6.02 -7.27 24.04
C HIS A 121 -5.33 -8.56 23.55
N ARG A 122 -5.53 -9.68 24.27
CA ARG A 122 -4.92 -10.97 23.92
C ARG A 122 -5.43 -11.51 22.58
N GLU A 123 -6.72 -11.35 22.32
CA GLU A 123 -7.37 -11.82 21.09
C GLU A 123 -6.94 -10.97 19.90
N ALA A 124 -6.85 -9.64 20.06
CA ALA A 124 -6.34 -8.75 19.03
C ALA A 124 -4.88 -9.06 18.65
N ALA A 125 -4.01 -9.32 19.62
CA ALA A 125 -2.62 -9.70 19.35
C ALA A 125 -2.50 -11.06 18.65
N ALA A 126 -3.36 -12.03 19.01
CA ALA A 126 -3.43 -13.31 18.32
C ALA A 126 -3.90 -13.15 16.86
N ALA A 127 -4.92 -12.34 16.64
CA ALA A 127 -5.46 -12.05 15.31
C ALA A 127 -4.42 -11.40 14.39
N VAL A 128 -3.64 -10.43 14.89
CA VAL A 128 -2.50 -9.86 14.15
C VAL A 128 -1.51 -10.94 13.72
N ARG A 129 -1.11 -11.83 14.64
CA ARG A 129 -0.15 -12.90 14.32
C ARG A 129 -0.70 -13.86 13.27
N THR A 130 -1.97 -14.26 13.41
CA THR A 130 -2.65 -15.12 12.44
C THR A 130 -2.70 -14.44 11.08
N ALA A 131 -3.18 -13.20 11.01
CA ALA A 131 -3.27 -12.42 9.79
C ALA A 131 -1.92 -12.28 9.08
N MET A 132 -0.86 -11.95 9.81
CA MET A 132 0.49 -11.84 9.24
C MET A 132 1.02 -13.17 8.69
N ARG A 133 0.74 -14.30 9.37
CA ARG A 133 1.14 -15.64 8.91
C ARG A 133 0.32 -16.14 7.71
N SER A 134 -0.94 -15.74 7.60
CA SER A 134 -1.87 -16.20 6.55
C SER A 134 -1.86 -15.33 5.28
N GLY A 135 -0.91 -14.40 5.14
CA GLY A 135 -0.75 -13.58 3.93
C GLY A 135 -0.74 -12.07 4.16
N GLY A 136 -0.87 -11.60 5.41
CA GLY A 136 -0.76 -10.19 5.77
C GLY A 136 0.59 -9.58 5.38
N SER A 137 1.68 -10.34 5.47
CA SER A 137 3.01 -9.89 5.02
C SER A 137 3.07 -9.60 3.52
N SER A 138 2.34 -10.37 2.70
CA SER A 138 2.28 -10.17 1.25
C SER A 138 1.49 -8.89 0.90
N VAL A 139 0.39 -8.65 1.62
CA VAL A 139 -0.39 -7.41 1.50
C VAL A 139 0.43 -6.20 1.97
N LEU A 140 1.09 -6.32 3.12
CA LEU A 140 1.94 -5.27 3.67
C LEU A 140 3.07 -4.90 2.70
N ALA A 141 3.79 -5.89 2.15
CA ALA A 141 4.88 -5.63 1.22
C ALA A 141 4.42 -4.90 -0.05
N GLU A 142 3.29 -5.32 -0.61
CA GLU A 142 2.74 -4.66 -1.81
C GLU A 142 2.19 -3.27 -1.51
N LEU A 143 1.47 -3.10 -0.40
CA LEU A 143 0.94 -1.80 0.02
C LEU A 143 2.08 -0.83 0.33
N PHE A 144 3.12 -1.31 1.01
CA PHE A 144 4.33 -0.54 1.31
C PHE A 144 5.02 -0.08 0.03
N ALA A 145 5.21 -0.97 -0.94
CA ALA A 145 5.78 -0.62 -2.24
C ALA A 145 4.93 0.43 -2.97
N CYS A 146 3.61 0.27 -2.96
CA CYS A 146 2.70 1.26 -3.54
C CYS A 146 2.76 2.61 -2.83
N LEU A 147 2.88 2.63 -1.50
CA LEU A 147 3.05 3.85 -0.71
C LEU A 147 4.38 4.55 -1.00
N LEU A 148 5.47 3.80 -1.20
CA LEU A 148 6.75 4.36 -1.62
C LEU A 148 6.63 5.04 -2.99
N VAL A 149 5.97 4.38 -3.94
CA VAL A 149 5.74 4.94 -5.28
C VAL A 149 4.86 6.19 -5.22
N ALA A 150 3.76 6.13 -4.46
CA ALA A 150 2.87 7.27 -4.26
C ALA A 150 3.62 8.43 -3.57
N GLY A 151 4.41 8.15 -2.55
CA GLY A 151 5.22 9.14 -1.84
C GLY A 151 6.29 9.78 -2.73
N ALA A 152 6.97 8.99 -3.56
CA ALA A 152 7.94 9.50 -4.54
C ALA A 152 7.28 10.39 -5.59
N TRP A 153 6.11 10.00 -6.10
CA TRP A 153 5.32 10.82 -7.00
C TRP A 153 4.89 12.13 -6.35
N VAL A 154 4.28 12.09 -5.16
CA VAL A 154 3.89 13.30 -4.41
C VAL A 154 5.10 14.19 -4.14
N GLY A 155 6.22 13.62 -3.71
CA GLY A 155 7.46 14.37 -3.47
C GLY A 155 7.99 15.07 -4.72
N ALA A 156 8.02 14.38 -5.86
CA ALA A 156 8.39 14.96 -7.15
C ALA A 156 7.37 15.99 -7.66
N VAL A 157 6.11 15.86 -7.25
CA VAL A 157 5.03 16.80 -7.55
C VAL A 157 5.07 18.05 -6.66
N LEU A 158 5.56 17.95 -5.42
CA LEU A 158 5.67 19.10 -4.52
C LEU A 158 7.01 19.83 -4.67
N GLY A 159 8.08 19.12 -5.03
CA GLY A 159 9.40 19.70 -5.27
C GLY A 159 9.61 20.27 -6.68
N ARG A 160 8.54 20.56 -7.41
CA ARG A 160 8.59 21.18 -8.75
C ARG A 160 8.85 22.67 -8.65
#